data_AF-A0A6P7GWK0-F1
#
_entry.id   AF-A0A6P7GWK0-F1
#
_cell.length_a   1.000
_cell.length_b   1.000
_cell.length_c   1.000
_cell.angle_alpha   90.00
_cell.angle_beta   90.00
_cell.angle_gamma   90.00
#
_symmetry.space_group_name_H-M   'P 1'
#
loop_
_entity.id
_entity.type
_entity.pdbx_description
1 polymer ?
#
loop_
_entity_poly.entity_id
_entity_poly.type
_entity_poly.pdbx_seq_one_letter_code
_entity_poly.pdbx_strand_id
1 'polypeptide(L)'
;MERRCGQGNNEDLCSRLATFGDGQKRLAMYIAEEKLDIETNEDLSNLVNNLGIMTVCCAYPLYSTKWTKMLRLITDYRMFDKPPKIDETIKFGNRCALLIVTFYVTISIMYEFNSIYAGKSCHKLAEQKGLRKICFTLYPVWLPFEISISSQIMISVFQLVLILVCVVPAGVGIHLPWEVSQHLYNHVQHLNNQFNNIFETDDKEEQRRRLNKWIKYHNRIV
;
A
#
# COMPACT_ATOMS: atom_id res chain seq x y z
N MET A 1 14.31 12.86 18.77
CA MET A 1 15.25 12.06 17.93
C MET A 1 15.41 12.81 16.61
N GLU A 2 16.26 13.84 16.58
CA GLU A 2 16.48 14.70 15.42
C GLU A 2 17.47 14.03 14.46
N ARG A 3 17.02 13.58 13.29
CA ARG A 3 17.91 13.12 12.22
C ARG A 3 18.29 14.33 11.36
N ARG A 4 19.59 14.62 11.25
CA ARG A 4 20.14 15.67 10.36
C ARG A 4 19.97 15.21 8.90
N CYS A 5 19.17 15.93 8.11
CA CYS A 5 19.19 15.79 6.64
C CYS A 5 20.54 16.31 6.13
N GLY A 6 21.28 15.48 5.38
CA GLY A 6 22.57 15.86 4.78
C GLY A 6 22.39 16.73 3.54
N GLN A 7 23.31 17.68 3.35
CA GLN A 7 23.35 18.61 2.21
C GLN A 7 23.66 17.87 0.90
N GLY A 8 22.70 17.89 -0.04
CA GLY A 8 22.88 17.39 -1.41
C GLY A 8 21.59 16.80 -1.99
N ASN A 9 20.97 17.51 -2.94
CA ASN A 9 19.78 17.17 -3.76
C ASN A 9 18.52 16.57 -3.05
N ASN A 10 18.56 16.36 -1.74
CA ASN A 10 17.46 15.83 -0.93
C ASN A 10 16.70 16.92 -0.14
N GLU A 11 17.02 18.20 -0.35
CA GLU A 11 16.33 19.31 0.33
C GLU A 11 14.85 19.40 -0.07
N ASP A 12 14.50 19.13 -1.33
CA ASP A 12 13.10 19.11 -1.78
C ASP A 12 12.33 17.92 -1.15
N LEU A 13 12.99 16.78 -0.94
CA LEU A 13 12.37 15.61 -0.32
C LEU A 13 12.17 15.79 1.19
N CYS A 14 13.16 16.35 1.91
CA CYS A 14 13.01 16.67 3.34
C CYS A 14 11.97 17.79 3.55
N SER A 15 11.89 18.79 2.65
CA SER A 15 10.86 19.84 2.69
C SER A 15 9.44 19.26 2.52
N ARG A 16 9.25 18.36 1.54
CA ARG A 16 7.94 17.69 1.31
C ARG A 16 7.52 16.78 2.47
N LEU A 17 8.47 16.05 3.06
CA LEU A 17 8.20 15.22 4.25
C LEU A 17 7.88 16.07 5.49
N ALA A 18 8.52 17.23 5.64
CA ALA A 18 8.19 18.18 6.71
C ALA A 18 6.78 18.77 6.52
N THR A 19 6.36 19.08 5.30
CA THR A 19 4.99 19.56 5.03
C THR A 19 3.90 18.52 5.31
N PHE A 20 4.18 17.23 5.10
CA PHE A 20 3.22 16.16 5.40
C PHE A 20 3.01 15.99 6.92
N GLY A 21 4.09 16.10 7.70
CA GLY A 21 4.02 16.10 9.16
C GLY A 21 3.33 17.34 9.75
N ASP A 22 3.47 18.50 9.11
CA ASP A 22 2.81 19.74 9.55
C ASP A 22 1.29 19.68 9.32
N GLY A 23 0.84 19.03 8.25
CA GLY A 23 -0.59 18.79 7.98
C GLY A 23 -1.28 17.97 9.08
N GLN A 24 -0.64 16.89 9.54
CA GLN A 24 -1.18 16.08 10.64
C GLN A 24 -1.22 16.84 11.97
N LYS A 25 -0.19 17.66 12.25
CA LYS A 25 -0.16 18.49 13.46
C LYS A 25 -1.23 19.58 13.45
N ARG A 26 -1.46 20.23 12.30
CA ARG A 26 -2.52 21.23 12.15
C ARG A 26 -3.91 20.62 12.31
N LEU A 27 -4.13 19.43 11.73
CA LEU A 27 -5.38 18.70 11.91
C LEU A 27 -5.60 18.31 13.38
N ALA A 28 -4.56 17.81 14.06
CA ALA A 28 -4.64 17.46 15.49
C ALA A 28 -4.90 18.68 16.39
N MET A 29 -4.29 19.84 16.09
CA MET A 29 -4.56 21.09 16.80
C MET A 29 -6.00 21.57 16.58
N TYR A 30 -6.50 21.49 15.34
CA TYR A 30 -7.88 21.87 15.01
C TYR A 30 -8.91 20.99 15.74
N ILE A 31 -8.67 19.67 15.80
CA ILE A 31 -9.51 18.71 16.54
C ILE A 31 -9.51 19.02 18.04
N ALA A 32 -8.35 19.37 18.60
CA ALA A 32 -8.23 19.73 20.02
C ALA A 32 -8.93 21.05 20.36
N GLU A 33 -8.93 22.02 19.44
CA GLU A 33 -9.59 23.32 19.61
C GLU A 33 -11.12 23.21 19.56
N GLU A 34 -11.68 22.44 18.63
CA GLU A 34 -13.13 22.40 18.43
C GLU A 34 -13.90 21.46 19.38
N LYS A 35 -13.21 20.72 20.27
CA LYS A 35 -13.83 19.69 21.14
C LYS A 35 -14.72 18.73 20.33
N LEU A 36 -14.26 18.34 19.14
CA LEU A 36 -14.95 17.40 18.28
C LEU A 36 -15.22 16.10 19.04
N ASP A 37 -16.47 15.63 18.97
CA ASP A 37 -16.86 14.36 19.58
C ASP A 37 -16.04 13.22 18.95
N ILE A 38 -15.69 12.23 19.77
CA ILE A 38 -14.81 11.11 19.39
C ILE A 38 -15.36 10.40 18.14
N GLU A 39 -16.70 10.29 18.05
CA GLU A 39 -17.40 9.69 16.91
C GLU A 39 -17.13 10.45 15.59
N THR A 40 -17.09 11.78 15.62
CA THR A 40 -16.86 12.58 14.40
C THR A 40 -15.43 12.43 13.87
N ASN A 41 -14.47 12.28 14.78
CA ASN A 41 -13.07 12.04 14.41
C ASN A 41 -12.87 10.67 13.75
N GLU A 42 -13.57 9.64 14.23
CA GLU A 42 -13.52 8.31 13.62
C GLU A 42 -14.07 8.33 12.19
N ASP A 43 -15.22 8.96 11.97
CA ASP A 43 -15.82 9.10 10.64
C ASP A 43 -14.92 9.88 9.68
N LEU A 44 -14.32 10.98 10.14
CA LEU A 44 -13.39 11.76 9.33
C LEU A 44 -12.14 10.95 8.97
N SER A 45 -11.59 10.21 9.93
CA SER A 45 -10.43 9.33 9.72
C SER A 45 -10.75 8.24 8.69
N ASN A 46 -11.93 7.62 8.80
CA ASN A 46 -12.41 6.63 7.84
C ASN A 46 -12.59 7.24 6.44
N LEU A 47 -13.11 8.46 6.33
CA LEU A 47 -13.27 9.15 5.06
C LEU A 47 -11.92 9.44 4.38
N VAL A 48 -10.94 9.96 5.14
CA VAL A 48 -9.58 10.21 4.65
C VAL A 48 -8.89 8.91 4.23
N ASN A 49 -9.03 7.84 5.03
CA ASN A 49 -8.49 6.52 4.71
C ASN A 49 -9.08 5.98 3.40
N ASN A 50 -10.41 6.03 3.25
CA ASN A 50 -11.10 5.58 2.04
C ASN A 50 -10.70 6.40 0.82
N LEU A 51 -10.47 7.71 0.95
CA LEU A 51 -9.95 8.55 -0.14
C LEU A 51 -8.55 8.10 -0.58
N GLY A 52 -7.68 7.77 0.38
CA GLY A 52 -6.34 7.23 0.08
C GLY A 52 -6.40 5.90 -0.67
N ILE A 53 -7.24 4.97 -0.20
CA ILE A 53 -7.47 3.67 -0.83
C ILE A 53 -8.01 3.85 -2.25
N MET A 54 -9.03 4.69 -2.43
CA MET A 54 -9.58 5.01 -3.75
C MET A 54 -8.54 5.62 -4.68
N THR A 55 -7.68 6.51 -4.18
CA THR A 55 -6.59 7.09 -4.95
C THR A 55 -5.63 6.02 -5.46
N VAL A 56 -5.24 5.05 -4.61
CA VAL A 56 -4.38 3.93 -5.03
C VAL A 56 -5.10 3.03 -6.03
N CYS A 57 -6.35 2.65 -5.76
CA CYS A 57 -7.16 1.82 -6.65
C CYS A 57 -7.39 2.44 -8.02
N CYS A 58 -7.56 3.76 -8.11
CA CYS A 58 -7.71 4.46 -9.38
C CYS A 58 -6.37 4.69 -10.08
N ALA A 59 -5.30 5.03 -9.35
CA ALA A 59 -3.98 5.29 -9.92
C ALA A 59 -3.35 4.01 -10.50
N TYR A 60 -3.51 2.87 -9.83
CA TYR A 60 -2.83 1.65 -10.22
C TYR A 60 -3.19 1.17 -11.65
N PRO A 61 -4.48 1.06 -12.05
CA PRO A 61 -4.86 0.77 -13.44
C PRO A 61 -4.32 1.79 -14.44
N LEU A 62 -4.34 3.09 -14.11
CA LEU A 62 -3.86 4.16 -14.99
C LEU A 62 -2.36 4.04 -15.30
N TYR A 63 -1.58 3.51 -14.36
CA TYR A 63 -0.13 3.30 -14.52
C TYR A 63 0.26 1.84 -14.78
N SER A 64 -0.71 0.93 -14.93
CA SER A 64 -0.49 -0.52 -15.04
C SER A 64 0.46 -0.92 -16.17
N THR A 65 0.38 -0.24 -17.32
CA THR A 65 1.28 -0.48 -18.46
C THR A 65 2.72 -0.11 -18.14
N LYS A 66 2.94 0.99 -17.41
CA LYS A 66 4.28 1.43 -16.98
C LYS A 66 4.86 0.48 -15.95
N TRP A 67 4.06 0.07 -14.95
CA TRP A 67 4.45 -0.94 -13.97
C TRP A 67 4.83 -2.26 -14.62
N THR A 68 4.01 -2.75 -15.55
CA THR A 68 4.28 -3.99 -16.29
C THR A 68 5.56 -3.88 -17.11
N LYS A 69 5.79 -2.74 -17.80
CA LYS A 69 7.03 -2.50 -18.56
C LYS A 69 8.24 -2.52 -17.63
N MET A 70 8.18 -1.86 -16.49
CA MET A 70 9.26 -1.83 -15.50
C MET A 70 9.54 -3.24 -14.93
N LEU A 71 8.50 -3.96 -14.52
CA LEU A 71 8.63 -5.32 -14.01
C LEU A 71 9.25 -6.26 -15.05
N ARG A 72 8.84 -6.17 -16.32
CA ARG A 72 9.47 -6.93 -17.42
C ARG A 72 10.95 -6.59 -17.59
N LEU A 73 11.33 -5.31 -17.49
CA LEU A 73 12.72 -4.89 -17.63
C LEU A 73 13.62 -5.50 -16.54
N ILE A 74 13.11 -5.53 -15.30
CA ILE A 74 13.80 -6.06 -14.12
C ILE A 74 13.81 -7.60 -14.13
N THR A 75 12.74 -8.25 -14.57
CA THR A 75 12.61 -9.73 -14.53
C THR A 75 13.17 -10.44 -15.76
N ASP A 76 13.52 -9.72 -16.83
CA ASP A 76 14.11 -10.33 -18.03
C ASP A 76 15.63 -10.56 -17.87
N TYR A 77 15.97 -11.79 -17.52
CA TYR A 77 17.35 -12.23 -17.28
C TYR A 77 18.08 -12.72 -18.53
N ARG A 78 17.49 -12.64 -19.73
CA ARG A 78 18.07 -13.24 -20.95
C ARG A 78 19.46 -12.71 -21.31
N MET A 79 19.80 -11.48 -20.90
CA MET A 79 21.02 -10.79 -21.36
C MET A 79 22.14 -10.71 -20.32
N PHE A 80 21.84 -10.67 -19.02
CA PHE A 80 22.80 -10.31 -17.96
C PHE A 80 22.98 -11.34 -16.86
N ASP A 81 22.49 -12.56 -17.11
CA ASP A 81 22.37 -13.63 -16.14
C ASP A 81 21.46 -13.25 -14.97
N LYS A 82 21.03 -14.26 -14.22
CA LYS A 82 20.12 -14.09 -13.10
C LYS A 82 20.90 -13.59 -11.88
N PRO A 83 20.48 -12.50 -11.20
CA PRO A 83 21.11 -12.07 -9.96
C PRO A 83 21.08 -13.19 -8.90
N PRO A 84 22.14 -13.34 -8.09
CA PRO A 84 22.11 -14.27 -6.96
C PRO A 84 20.97 -13.86 -6.00
N LYS A 85 20.31 -14.85 -5.39
CA LYS A 85 19.21 -14.68 -4.40
C LYS A 85 17.90 -14.08 -4.91
N ILE A 86 17.75 -13.84 -6.21
CA ILE A 86 16.50 -13.28 -6.76
C ILE A 86 15.30 -14.21 -6.53
N ASP A 87 15.50 -15.54 -6.59
CA ASP A 87 14.45 -16.52 -6.32
C ASP A 87 13.97 -16.51 -4.87
N GLU A 88 14.90 -16.33 -3.94
CA GLU A 88 14.60 -16.22 -2.51
C GLU A 88 13.81 -14.94 -2.25
N THR A 89 14.19 -13.85 -2.91
CA THR A 89 13.50 -12.55 -2.83
C THR A 89 12.08 -12.65 -3.37
N ILE A 90 11.87 -13.30 -4.53
CA ILE A 90 10.53 -13.53 -5.10
C ILE A 90 9.68 -14.39 -4.15
N LYS A 91 10.24 -15.47 -3.61
CA LYS A 91 9.53 -16.33 -2.65
C LYS A 91 9.14 -15.55 -1.39
N PHE A 92 10.02 -14.67 -0.90
CA PHE A 92 9.75 -13.82 0.25
C PHE A 92 8.66 -12.79 -0.06
N GLY A 93 8.75 -12.08 -1.19
CA GLY A 93 7.73 -11.13 -1.66
C GLY A 93 6.35 -11.78 -1.79
N ASN A 94 6.26 -12.95 -2.43
CA ASN A 94 5.01 -13.71 -2.54
C ASN A 94 4.42 -14.11 -1.18
N ARG A 95 5.26 -14.48 -0.21
CA ARG A 95 4.81 -14.78 1.16
C ARG A 95 4.30 -13.51 1.85
N CYS A 96 5.00 -12.39 1.72
CA CYS A 96 4.56 -11.10 2.26
C CYS A 96 3.22 -10.67 1.63
N ALA A 97 3.07 -10.76 0.31
CA ALA A 97 1.83 -10.46 -0.37
C ALA A 97 0.67 -11.35 0.11
N LEU A 98 0.90 -12.65 0.28
CA LEU A 98 -0.10 -13.56 0.83
C LEU A 98 -0.49 -13.18 2.27
N LEU A 99 0.48 -12.86 3.13
CA LEU A 99 0.21 -12.40 4.50
C LEU A 99 -0.60 -11.11 4.52
N ILE A 100 -0.31 -10.16 3.64
CA ILE A 100 -1.06 -8.92 3.48
C ILE A 100 -2.52 -9.20 3.08
N VAL A 101 -2.72 -10.07 2.07
CA VAL A 101 -4.06 -10.46 1.62
C VAL A 101 -4.84 -11.12 2.76
N THR A 102 -4.24 -12.12 3.43
CA THR A 102 -4.89 -12.80 4.55
C THR A 102 -5.22 -11.82 5.68
N PHE A 103 -4.30 -10.94 6.04
CA PHE A 103 -4.52 -9.92 7.07
C PHE A 103 -5.72 -9.01 6.76
N TYR A 104 -5.78 -8.44 5.55
CA TYR A 104 -6.88 -7.55 5.18
C TYR A 104 -8.23 -8.28 5.05
N VAL A 105 -8.24 -9.52 4.58
CA VAL A 105 -9.46 -10.34 4.54
C VAL A 105 -9.94 -10.63 5.96
N THR A 106 -9.06 -11.08 6.85
CA THR A 106 -9.39 -11.38 8.24
C THR A 106 -9.90 -10.15 8.97
N ILE A 107 -9.22 -9.00 8.83
CA ILE A 107 -9.64 -7.78 9.53
C ILE A 107 -11.01 -7.31 9.04
N SER A 108 -11.28 -7.36 7.73
CA SER A 108 -12.58 -6.95 7.16
C SER A 108 -13.73 -7.82 7.69
N ILE A 109 -13.51 -9.13 7.77
CA ILE A 109 -14.48 -10.07 8.34
C ILE A 109 -14.70 -9.79 9.84
N MET A 110 -13.63 -9.54 10.61
CA MET A 110 -13.75 -9.19 12.03
C MET A 110 -14.52 -7.89 12.24
N TYR A 111 -14.30 -6.87 11.40
CA TYR A 111 -15.05 -5.62 11.43
C TYR A 111 -16.55 -5.84 11.15
N GLU A 112 -16.89 -6.70 10.18
CA GLU A 112 -18.29 -7.06 9.92
C GLU A 112 -18.96 -7.73 11.12
N PHE A 113 -18.28 -8.70 11.75
CA PHE A 113 -18.81 -9.34 12.95
C PHE A 113 -19.01 -8.34 14.10
N ASN A 114 -18.06 -7.44 14.29
CA ASN A 114 -18.17 -6.38 15.29
C ASN A 114 -19.34 -5.44 14.99
N SER A 115 -19.54 -5.06 13.73
CA SER A 115 -20.68 -4.23 13.31
C SER A 115 -22.01 -4.93 13.60
N ILE A 116 -22.15 -6.21 13.24
CA ILE A 116 -23.38 -6.97 13.52
C ILE A 116 -23.65 -7.08 15.03
N TYR A 117 -22.60 -7.30 15.83
CA TYR A 117 -22.72 -7.38 17.29
C TYR A 117 -23.13 -6.02 17.88
N ALA A 118 -22.46 -4.94 17.50
CA ALA A 118 -22.78 -3.57 17.91
C ALA A 118 -24.18 -3.13 17.44
N GLY A 119 -24.61 -3.61 16.27
CA GLY A 119 -25.91 -3.34 15.69
C GLY A 119 -27.08 -3.74 16.60
N LYS A 120 -26.92 -4.80 17.41
CA LYS A 120 -27.93 -5.19 18.42
C LYS A 120 -28.13 -4.13 19.48
N SER A 121 -27.04 -3.55 19.98
CA SER A 121 -27.08 -2.46 20.96
C SER A 121 -27.64 -1.17 20.36
N CYS A 122 -27.24 -0.85 19.12
CA CYS A 122 -27.78 0.27 18.35
C CYS A 122 -29.30 0.15 18.17
N HIS A 123 -29.78 -1.03 17.77
CA HIS A 123 -31.20 -1.26 17.51
C HIS A 123 -32.04 -1.07 18.77
N LYS A 124 -31.62 -1.65 19.91
CA LYS A 124 -32.29 -1.46 21.20
C LYS A 124 -32.35 0.00 21.62
N LEU A 125 -31.26 0.75 21.44
CA LEU A 125 -31.22 2.17 21.78
C LEU A 125 -32.11 3.02 20.85
N ALA A 126 -32.16 2.66 19.57
CA ALA A 126 -33.03 3.31 18.59
C ALA A 126 -34.51 3.10 18.93
N GLU A 127 -34.91 1.88 19.30
CA GLU A 127 -36.26 1.57 19.78
C GLU A 127 -36.63 2.37 21.04
N GLN A 128 -35.72 2.42 22.03
CA GLN A 128 -35.94 3.17 23.28
C GLN A 128 -36.14 4.68 23.05
N LYS A 129 -35.43 5.25 22.07
CA LYS A 129 -35.50 6.68 21.73
C LYS A 129 -36.57 6.99 20.67
N GLY A 130 -37.27 5.99 20.14
CA GLY A 130 -38.19 6.18 19.02
C GLY A 130 -37.51 6.68 17.74
N LEU A 131 -36.22 6.41 17.58
CA LEU A 131 -35.41 6.86 16.44
C LEU A 131 -35.43 5.82 15.31
N ARG A 132 -35.56 6.29 14.07
CA ARG A 132 -35.45 5.46 12.86
C ARG A 132 -33.99 5.41 12.40
N LYS A 133 -33.17 4.57 13.03
CA LYS A 133 -31.74 4.40 12.71
C LYS A 133 -31.47 3.03 12.08
N ILE A 134 -30.66 3.03 11.02
CA ILE A 134 -30.11 1.81 10.42
C ILE A 134 -28.94 1.35 11.28
N CYS A 135 -28.99 0.12 11.77
CA CYS A 135 -28.07 -0.38 12.80
C CYS A 135 -27.26 -1.61 12.37
N PHE A 136 -27.70 -2.34 11.35
CA PHE A 136 -27.05 -3.58 10.89
C PHE A 136 -26.32 -3.37 9.55
N THR A 137 -25.44 -2.38 9.48
CA THR A 137 -24.61 -2.09 8.31
C THR A 137 -23.16 -1.84 8.73
N LEU A 138 -22.21 -2.31 7.92
CA LEU A 138 -20.78 -2.17 8.18
C LEU A 138 -20.35 -0.71 8.30
N TYR A 139 -20.83 0.14 7.39
CA TYR A 139 -20.72 1.59 7.48
C TYR A 139 -22.10 2.20 7.74
N PRO A 140 -22.18 3.33 8.47
CA PRO A 140 -23.44 4.03 8.67
C PRO A 140 -23.99 4.48 7.32
N VAL A 141 -25.20 4.02 6.98
CA VAL A 141 -25.92 4.44 5.77
C VAL A 141 -27.12 5.28 6.19
N TRP A 142 -27.29 6.41 5.51
CA TRP A 142 -28.50 7.21 5.63
C TRP A 142 -29.43 6.91 4.45
N LEU A 143 -30.59 6.33 4.74
CA LEU A 143 -31.65 6.11 3.75
C LEU A 143 -32.90 6.91 4.15
N PRO A 144 -33.62 7.51 3.19
CA PRO A 144 -34.83 8.27 3.47
C PRO A 144 -36.06 7.40 3.77
N PHE A 145 -35.91 6.08 3.77
CA PHE A 145 -36.99 5.12 4.02
C PHE A 145 -36.55 4.01 4.98
N GLU A 146 -37.52 3.40 5.65
CA GLU A 146 -37.29 2.27 6.55
C GLU A 146 -37.05 1.00 5.75
N ILE A 147 -36.09 0.19 6.23
CA ILE A 147 -35.75 -1.08 5.63
C ILE A 147 -35.73 -2.17 6.69
N SER A 148 -36.18 -3.36 6.29
CA SER A 148 -36.16 -4.55 7.16
C SER A 148 -34.74 -4.89 7.62
N ILE A 149 -34.60 -5.56 8.77
CA ILE A 149 -33.29 -6.01 9.27
C ILE A 149 -32.59 -6.90 8.24
N SER A 150 -33.32 -7.78 7.55
CA SER A 150 -32.76 -8.63 6.49
C SER A 150 -32.17 -7.80 5.35
N SER A 151 -32.83 -6.71 4.96
CA SER A 151 -32.31 -5.78 3.95
C SER A 151 -31.06 -5.03 4.43
N GLN A 152 -31.01 -4.64 5.72
CA GLN A 152 -29.81 -4.02 6.31
C GLN A 152 -28.61 -4.97 6.26
N ILE A 153 -28.80 -6.23 6.68
CA ILE A 153 -27.74 -7.25 6.64
C ILE A 153 -27.27 -7.49 5.20
N MET A 154 -28.18 -7.54 4.23
CA MET A 154 -27.81 -7.67 2.81
C MET A 154 -26.97 -6.47 2.32
N ILE A 155 -27.31 -5.25 2.73
CA ILE A 155 -26.50 -4.06 2.45
C ILE A 155 -25.12 -4.19 3.11
N SER A 156 -25.04 -4.68 4.35
CA SER A 156 -23.79 -4.92 5.07
C SER A 156 -22.88 -5.91 4.34
N VAL A 157 -23.43 -7.04 3.89
CA VAL A 157 -22.69 -8.04 3.10
C VAL A 157 -22.19 -7.45 1.78
N PHE A 158 -23.01 -6.63 1.12
CA PHE A 158 -22.60 -5.93 -0.10
C PHE A 158 -21.45 -4.93 0.19
N GLN A 159 -21.53 -4.18 1.28
CA GLN A 159 -20.45 -3.30 1.74
C GLN A 159 -19.17 -4.07 2.01
N LEU A 160 -19.25 -5.23 2.68
CA LEU A 160 -18.09 -6.09 2.93
C LEU A 160 -17.42 -6.53 1.61
N VAL A 161 -18.21 -6.97 0.63
CA VAL A 161 -17.67 -7.35 -0.69
C VAL A 161 -16.97 -6.17 -1.36
N LEU A 162 -17.57 -4.98 -1.35
CA LEU A 162 -16.95 -3.77 -1.91
C LEU A 162 -15.62 -3.43 -1.22
N ILE A 163 -15.58 -3.51 0.12
CA ILE A 163 -14.35 -3.28 0.90
C ILE A 163 -13.29 -4.29 0.51
N LEU A 164 -13.61 -5.57 0.41
CA LEU A 164 -12.64 -6.59 0.01
C LEU A 164 -12.09 -6.31 -1.40
N VAL A 165 -12.93 -5.88 -2.33
CA VAL A 165 -12.54 -5.54 -3.71
C VAL A 165 -11.67 -4.27 -3.77
N CYS A 166 -11.85 -3.31 -2.86
CA CYS A 166 -11.06 -2.07 -2.85
C CYS A 166 -9.78 -2.20 -2.00
N VAL A 167 -9.90 -2.65 -0.76
CA VAL A 167 -8.82 -2.63 0.24
C VAL A 167 -7.74 -3.65 -0.05
N VAL A 168 -8.11 -4.87 -0.45
CA VAL A 168 -7.11 -5.93 -0.70
C VAL A 168 -6.17 -5.55 -1.86
N PRO A 169 -6.66 -5.12 -3.03
CA PRO A 169 -5.77 -4.67 -4.11
C PRO A 169 -4.97 -3.42 -3.74
N ALA A 170 -5.53 -2.48 -2.97
CA ALA A 170 -4.78 -1.32 -2.50
C ALA A 170 -3.60 -1.73 -1.59
N GLY A 171 -3.83 -2.66 -0.66
CA GLY A 171 -2.80 -3.21 0.21
C GLY A 171 -1.67 -3.88 -0.57
N VAL A 172 -2.00 -4.69 -1.58
CA VAL A 172 -1.00 -5.29 -2.48
C VAL A 172 -0.32 -4.23 -3.35
N GLY A 173 -1.05 -3.23 -3.82
CA GLY A 173 -0.52 -2.13 -4.64
C GLY A 173 0.53 -1.31 -3.90
N ILE A 174 0.36 -1.08 -2.59
CA ILE A 174 1.34 -0.40 -1.74
C ILE A 174 2.58 -1.27 -1.50
N HIS A 175 2.44 -2.60 -1.51
CA HIS A 175 3.57 -3.53 -1.36
C HIS A 175 4.48 -3.57 -2.60
N LEU A 176 3.91 -3.36 -3.80
CA LEU A 176 4.64 -3.52 -5.06
C LEU A 176 5.88 -2.62 -5.20
N PRO A 177 5.86 -1.30 -4.86
CA PRO A 177 7.07 -0.47 -4.87
C PRO A 177 8.19 -1.00 -3.98
N TRP A 178 7.85 -1.56 -2.82
CA TRP A 178 8.81 -2.17 -1.92
C TRP A 178 9.45 -3.42 -2.53
N GLU A 179 8.64 -4.30 -3.13
CA GLU A 179 9.12 -5.49 -3.82
C GLU A 179 10.06 -5.12 -4.98
N VAL A 180 9.66 -4.16 -5.82
CA VAL A 180 10.51 -3.64 -6.91
C VAL A 180 11.83 -3.10 -6.38
N SER A 181 11.82 -2.40 -5.25
CA SER A 181 13.04 -1.89 -4.63
C SER A 181 13.98 -3.02 -4.19
N GLN A 182 13.46 -4.13 -3.67
CA GLN A 182 14.25 -5.32 -3.32
C GLN A 182 14.85 -5.97 -4.57
N HIS A 183 14.09 -6.07 -5.65
CA HIS A 183 14.61 -6.56 -6.92
C HIS A 183 15.74 -5.67 -7.44
N LEU A 184 15.53 -4.35 -7.46
CA LEU A 184 16.54 -3.39 -7.90
C LEU A 184 17.81 -3.48 -7.05
N TYR A 185 17.66 -3.62 -5.73
CA TYR A 185 18.79 -3.83 -4.82
C TYR A 185 19.61 -5.06 -5.20
N ASN A 186 18.98 -6.20 -5.49
CA ASN A 186 19.68 -7.41 -5.93
C ASN A 186 20.41 -7.20 -7.28
N HIS A 187 19.82 -6.45 -8.20
CA HIS A 187 20.48 -6.08 -9.46
C HIS A 187 21.72 -5.22 -9.24
N VAL A 188 21.64 -4.22 -8.35
CA VAL A 188 22.79 -3.37 -8.00
C VAL A 188 23.90 -4.19 -7.34
N GLN A 189 23.56 -5.12 -6.44
CA GLN A 189 24.54 -6.03 -5.84
C GLN A 189 25.20 -6.94 -6.90
N HIS A 190 24.42 -7.46 -7.84
CA HIS A 190 24.96 -8.26 -8.94
C HIS A 190 25.89 -7.45 -9.86
N LEU A 191 25.51 -6.20 -10.18
CA LEU A 191 26.35 -5.26 -10.92
C LEU A 191 27.68 -4.98 -10.21
N ASN A 192 27.66 -4.79 -8.89
CA ASN A 192 28.87 -4.56 -8.10
C ASN A 192 29.79 -5.79 -8.12
N ASN A 193 29.22 -7.00 -7.98
CA ASN A 193 30.00 -8.23 -8.08
C ASN A 193 30.61 -8.39 -9.48
N GLN A 194 29.84 -8.13 -10.54
CA GLN A 194 30.36 -8.17 -11.91
C GLN A 194 31.49 -7.16 -12.12
N PHE A 195 31.39 -5.97 -11.53
CA PHE A 195 32.45 -4.95 -11.63
C PHE A 195 33.76 -5.43 -11.01
N ASN A 196 33.71 -5.97 -9.81
CA ASN A 196 34.89 -6.51 -9.13
C ASN A 196 35.55 -7.63 -9.95
N ASN A 197 34.73 -8.49 -10.57
CA ASN A 197 35.20 -9.60 -11.40
C ASN A 197 35.79 -9.16 -12.75
N ILE A 198 35.68 -7.89 -13.17
CA ILE A 198 36.30 -7.42 -14.41
C ILE A 198 37.82 -7.51 -14.30
N PHE A 199 38.38 -7.15 -13.15
CA PHE A 199 39.83 -6.99 -12.95
C PHE A 199 40.55 -8.25 -12.47
N GLU A 200 39.83 -9.37 -12.30
CA GLU A 200 40.41 -10.64 -11.83
C GLU A 200 41.23 -11.38 -12.91
N THR A 201 41.15 -10.96 -14.17
CA THR A 201 41.86 -11.58 -15.30
C THR A 201 42.90 -10.62 -15.87
N ASP A 202 44.09 -11.13 -16.23
CA ASP A 202 45.16 -10.33 -16.82
C ASP A 202 44.96 -10.08 -18.34
N ASP A 203 44.01 -10.77 -18.98
CA ASP A 203 43.73 -10.60 -20.41
C ASP A 203 42.91 -9.32 -20.68
N LYS A 204 43.52 -8.37 -21.38
CA LYS A 204 42.92 -7.07 -21.73
C LYS A 204 41.67 -7.20 -22.60
N GLU A 205 41.61 -8.17 -23.51
CA GLU A 205 40.44 -8.36 -24.38
C GLU A 205 39.24 -8.87 -23.58
N GLU A 206 39.47 -9.83 -22.67
CA GLU A 206 38.44 -10.32 -21.75
C GLU A 206 37.98 -9.23 -20.77
N GLN A 207 38.90 -8.44 -20.21
CA GLN A 207 38.56 -7.27 -19.38
C GLN A 207 37.65 -6.29 -20.13
N ARG A 208 38.00 -5.94 -21.37
CA ARG A 208 37.21 -5.05 -22.22
C ARG A 208 35.82 -5.63 -22.51
N ARG A 209 35.73 -6.93 -22.76
CA ARG A 209 34.45 -7.63 -22.98
C ARG A 209 33.56 -7.60 -21.74
N ARG A 210 34.12 -7.88 -20.55
CA ARG A 210 33.40 -7.83 -19.27
C ARG A 210 32.94 -6.41 -18.94
N LEU A 211 33.81 -5.41 -19.13
CA LEU A 211 33.47 -4.00 -18.94
C LEU A 211 32.33 -3.56 -19.86
N ASN A 212 32.37 -3.93 -21.14
CA ASN A 212 31.28 -3.64 -22.09
C ASN A 212 29.96 -4.30 -21.67
N LYS A 213 29.99 -5.54 -21.17
CA LYS A 213 28.79 -6.22 -20.62
C LYS A 213 28.26 -5.47 -19.40
N TRP A 214 29.14 -5.07 -18.48
CA TRP A 214 28.79 -4.31 -17.28
C TRP A 214 28.18 -2.94 -17.61
N ILE A 215 28.77 -2.16 -18.54
CA ILE A 215 28.23 -0.86 -18.97
C ILE A 215 26.82 -1.03 -19.55
N LYS A 216 26.62 -2.04 -20.42
CA LYS A 216 25.30 -2.35 -20.97
C LYS A 216 24.29 -2.72 -19.89
N TYR A 217 24.74 -3.41 -18.85
CA TYR A 217 23.88 -3.79 -17.73
C TYR A 217 23.52 -2.59 -16.85
N HIS A 218 24.51 -1.74 -16.52
CA HIS A 218 24.32 -0.52 -15.76
C HIS A 218 23.28 0.40 -16.44
N ASN A 219 23.44 0.68 -17.73
CA ASN A 219 22.53 1.53 -18.50
C ASN A 219 21.09 0.97 -18.64
N ARG A 220 20.88 -0.32 -18.36
CA ARG A 220 19.55 -0.93 -18.39
C ARG A 220 18.81 -0.78 -17.06
N ILE A 221 19.56 -0.75 -15.96
CA ILE A 221 19.02 -0.81 -14.59
C ILE A 221 18.98 0.57 -13.92
N VAL A 222 19.99 1.41 -14.18
CA VAL A 222 20.14 2.78 -13.66
C VAL A 222 19.67 3.77 -14.72
#